data_AF-A0A645C0U7-F1
#
_entry.id   AF-A0A645C0U7-F1
#
_cell.length_a   1.000
_cell.length_b   1.000
_cell.length_c   1.000
_cell.angle_alpha   90.00
_cell.angle_beta   90.00
_cell.angle_gamma   90.00
#
_symmetry.space_group_name_H-M   'P 1'
#
loop_
_entity.id
_entity.type
_entity.pdbx_description
1 polymer ?
#
loop_
_entity_poly.entity_id
_entity_poly.type
_entity_poly.pdbx_seq_one_letter_code
_entity_poly.pdbx_strand_id
1 'polypeptide(L)'
;MEDNGEKVLVAAFYDAKGNFLAGHAIPVTVDINPDIKLTGLSEGELVTEDRVPLAAELNFSAAYVKYEIINPDTNAYYISSGLDPLGGFTMIPVMEDNGNMALRVIAFDTAGNEYSSKKVNVKVDVARKLSLGGVTEGQTIDKSVSLFVSKNFNVSTAEYVAVDLNTGKETVISNNWFPGPDMAGSKQLYARVKDTNGNIYTSNKITVNVKGTPQVLLQGVGPGQVVSAPVTLKVKSNVTLDSIKYILMNKATGETKIIGEGSYLAEYSYTPETGIEGNYSIKAEAKYQGSTIKTEEVNFSVYTKQLYAAKPIVEKEKFMDFASRLATDAKEVTGMSAALQTAQAILETGWGQSVPVDKYDGQLSNNLFGVKGTGTAGSVTSNTWEEYNGVSFRIDAEFRAYNNVSESWADHNELLLTKSRYQPFRDVMFDSTQGAWALRRCGYATDSQYSVKLINIINLYNLKSLDETTI
;
A
#
# COMPACT_ATOMS: atom_id res chain seq x y z
N MET A 1 18.57 -7.67 24.10
CA MET A 1 18.77 -8.81 25.02
C MET A 1 19.47 -9.98 24.35
N GLU A 2 19.25 -10.24 23.07
CA GLU A 2 19.96 -11.30 22.31
C GLU A 2 21.50 -11.19 22.40
N ASP A 3 22.01 -9.97 22.48
CA ASP A 3 23.45 -9.74 22.65
C ASP A 3 23.98 -10.05 24.05
N ASN A 4 23.12 -10.28 25.06
CA ASN A 4 23.57 -10.60 26.41
C ASN A 4 24.32 -11.92 26.49
N GLY A 5 25.14 -12.04 27.53
CA GLY A 5 25.92 -13.23 27.84
C GLY A 5 27.31 -13.18 27.23
N GLU A 6 27.93 -14.35 27.13
CA GLU A 6 29.27 -14.49 26.60
C GLU A 6 29.27 -14.24 25.09
N LYS A 7 30.11 -13.31 24.67
CA LYS A 7 30.33 -12.92 23.29
C LYS A 7 31.83 -12.86 23.02
N VAL A 8 32.20 -12.77 21.75
CA VAL A 8 33.58 -12.57 21.34
C VAL A 8 33.63 -11.31 20.49
N LEU A 9 34.37 -10.30 20.95
CA LEU A 9 34.65 -9.12 20.14
C LEU A 9 35.82 -9.45 19.21
N VAL A 10 35.57 -9.41 17.90
CA VAL A 10 36.56 -9.72 16.87
C VAL A 10 36.93 -8.45 16.12
N ALA A 11 38.22 -8.19 15.98
CA ALA A 11 38.76 -7.20 15.06
C ALA A 11 39.56 -7.93 13.98
N ALA A 12 39.32 -7.60 12.71
CA ALA A 12 40.03 -8.18 11.57
C ALA A 12 40.46 -7.07 10.60
N PHE A 13 41.68 -7.20 10.07
CA PHE A 13 42.25 -6.32 9.07
C PHE A 13 42.32 -7.06 7.75
N TYR A 14 41.87 -6.40 6.69
CA TYR A 14 41.90 -6.90 5.33
C TYR A 14 42.67 -5.93 4.44
N ASP A 15 43.30 -6.43 3.38
CA ASP A 15 43.90 -5.57 2.35
C ASP A 15 42.83 -4.96 1.43
N ALA A 16 43.24 -4.06 0.53
CA ALA A 16 42.34 -3.43 -0.45
C ALA A 16 41.70 -4.40 -1.45
N LYS A 17 42.16 -5.66 -1.50
CA LYS A 17 41.60 -6.74 -2.32
C LYS A 17 40.70 -7.69 -1.51
N GLY A 18 40.49 -7.41 -0.22
CA GLY A 18 39.67 -8.21 0.68
C GLY A 18 40.38 -9.42 1.28
N ASN A 19 41.70 -9.56 1.13
CA ASN A 19 42.43 -10.67 1.74
C ASN A 19 42.64 -10.40 3.24
N PHE A 20 42.38 -11.40 4.08
CA PHE A 20 42.65 -11.32 5.50
C PHE A 20 44.16 -11.17 5.78
N LEU A 21 44.51 -10.16 6.58
CA LEU A 21 45.90 -9.86 6.97
C LEU A 21 46.19 -10.30 8.40
N ALA A 22 45.33 -9.92 9.33
CA ALA A 22 45.48 -10.19 10.75
C ALA A 22 44.14 -10.01 11.47
N GLY A 23 43.96 -10.66 12.61
CA GLY A 23 42.79 -10.47 13.45
C GLY A 23 43.07 -10.83 14.90
N HIS A 24 42.24 -10.30 15.79
CA HIS A 24 42.27 -10.60 17.21
C HIS A 24 40.84 -10.76 17.73
N ALA A 25 40.66 -11.64 18.71
CA ALA A 25 39.38 -11.95 19.30
C ALA A 25 39.53 -11.93 20.83
N ILE A 26 38.66 -11.20 21.51
CA ILE A 26 38.60 -11.18 22.98
C ILE A 26 37.21 -11.61 23.45
N PRO A 27 37.11 -12.51 24.44
CA PRO A 27 35.83 -12.80 25.07
C PRO A 27 35.36 -11.56 25.85
N VAL A 28 34.07 -11.27 25.76
CA VAL A 28 33.41 -10.21 26.52
C VAL A 28 32.10 -10.75 27.07
N THR A 29 31.70 -10.32 28.25
CA THR A 29 30.35 -10.58 28.76
C THR A 29 29.55 -9.30 28.58
N VAL A 30 28.50 -9.38 27.78
CA VAL A 30 27.57 -8.27 27.56
C VAL A 30 26.42 -8.42 28.55
N ASP A 31 26.20 -7.41 29.38
CA ASP A 31 25.09 -7.33 30.33
C ASP A 31 24.30 -6.04 30.11
N ILE A 32 23.32 -6.12 29.22
CA ILE A 32 22.42 -5.02 28.88
C ILE A 32 21.32 -4.96 29.93
N ASN A 33 21.28 -3.86 30.67
CA ASN A 33 20.10 -3.43 31.41
C ASN A 33 19.23 -2.55 30.49
N PRO A 34 18.04 -2.98 30.05
CA PRO A 34 17.23 -2.24 29.10
C PRO A 34 16.87 -0.83 29.58
N ASP A 35 17.20 0.17 28.78
CA ASP A 35 16.84 1.57 28.98
C ASP A 35 16.12 2.09 27.74
N ILE A 36 14.97 2.72 27.96
CA ILE A 36 14.02 3.13 26.94
C ILE A 36 13.49 4.50 27.31
N LYS A 37 13.56 5.41 26.34
CA LYS A 37 13.03 6.76 26.49
C LYS A 37 12.15 7.12 25.31
N LEU A 38 10.96 7.63 25.63
CA LEU A 38 10.11 8.33 24.67
C LEU A 38 10.68 9.74 24.47
N THR A 39 10.84 10.16 23.22
CA THR A 39 11.27 11.51 22.84
C THR A 39 10.20 12.19 21.98
N GLY A 40 10.31 13.52 21.86
CA GLY A 40 9.33 14.37 21.16
C GLY A 40 8.31 15.06 22.08
N LEU A 41 8.26 14.68 23.36
CA LEU A 41 7.44 15.33 24.38
C LEU A 41 8.21 15.43 25.71
N SER A 42 7.83 16.43 26.51
CA SER A 42 8.31 16.65 27.87
C SER A 42 7.21 16.42 28.90
N GLU A 43 7.61 16.06 30.12
CA GLU A 43 6.68 15.92 31.24
C GLU A 43 5.95 17.25 31.51
N GLY A 44 4.62 17.20 31.58
CA GLY A 44 3.74 18.35 31.80
C GLY A 44 3.52 19.25 30.58
N GLU A 45 4.02 18.87 29.39
CA GLU A 45 3.89 19.69 28.18
C GLU A 45 2.42 19.92 27.78
N LEU A 46 2.11 21.14 27.33
CA LEU A 46 0.81 21.47 26.74
C LEU A 46 0.88 21.28 25.22
N VAL A 47 0.17 20.27 24.72
CA VAL A 47 0.09 19.91 23.31
C VAL A 47 -1.10 20.62 22.66
N THR A 48 -0.81 21.59 21.81
CA THR A 48 -1.81 22.31 20.98
C THR A 48 -1.70 21.99 19.49
N GLU A 49 -0.68 21.22 19.10
CA GLU A 49 -0.38 20.85 17.72
C GLU A 49 -1.20 19.63 17.26
N ASP A 50 -1.57 19.59 15.97
CA ASP A 50 -2.33 18.45 15.40
C ASP A 50 -1.45 17.23 15.10
N ARG A 51 -0.12 17.41 15.13
CA ARG A 51 0.86 16.40 14.76
C ARG A 51 2.03 16.50 15.71
N VAL A 52 2.22 15.47 16.51
CA VAL A 52 3.30 15.38 17.48
C VAL A 52 4.22 14.24 17.08
N PRO A 53 5.38 14.53 16.48
CA PRO A 53 6.40 13.53 16.19
C PRO A 53 6.98 12.98 17.50
N LEU A 54 6.96 11.66 17.63
CA LEU A 54 7.49 10.90 18.73
C LEU A 54 8.54 9.93 18.21
N ALA A 55 9.55 9.65 19.01
CA ALA A 55 10.56 8.64 18.70
C ALA A 55 10.95 7.84 19.96
N ALA A 56 11.64 6.73 19.73
CA ALA A 56 12.19 5.87 20.78
C ALA A 56 13.71 6.02 20.81
N GLU A 57 14.27 6.23 21.99
CA GLU A 57 15.71 6.04 22.25
C GLU A 57 15.86 4.75 23.06
N LEU A 58 16.69 3.82 22.56
CA LEU A 58 16.92 2.49 23.11
C LEU A 58 18.42 2.25 23.27
N ASN A 59 18.83 1.58 24.35
CA ASN A 59 20.22 1.10 24.52
C ASN A 59 20.42 -0.35 24.05
N PHE A 60 19.44 -0.94 23.38
CA PHE A 60 19.48 -2.30 22.89
C PHE A 60 18.74 -2.43 21.55
N SER A 61 19.04 -3.50 20.80
CA SER A 61 18.33 -3.81 19.55
C SER A 61 16.96 -4.39 19.86
N ALA A 62 15.90 -3.64 19.53
CA ALA A 62 14.52 -4.11 19.59
C ALA A 62 14.09 -4.66 18.22
N ALA A 63 13.23 -5.67 18.23
CA ALA A 63 12.60 -6.19 17.02
C ALA A 63 11.59 -5.19 16.45
N TYR A 64 10.82 -4.53 17.31
CA TYR A 64 9.89 -3.45 16.96
C TYR A 64 9.52 -2.66 18.21
N VAL A 65 8.96 -1.47 18.01
CA VAL A 65 8.39 -0.65 19.09
C VAL A 65 6.90 -0.44 18.87
N LYS A 66 6.18 -0.17 19.96
CA LYS A 66 4.80 0.33 19.97
C LYS A 66 4.73 1.57 20.84
N TYR A 67 3.81 2.47 20.49
CA TYR A 67 3.52 3.66 21.28
C TYR A 67 2.18 3.44 21.95
N GLU A 68 2.16 3.56 23.27
CA GLU A 68 0.96 3.51 24.08
C GLU A 68 0.57 4.93 24.51
N ILE A 69 -0.70 5.27 24.34
CA ILE A 69 -1.30 6.54 24.77
C ILE A 69 -2.48 6.18 25.66
N ILE A 70 -2.54 6.75 26.87
CA ILE A 70 -3.59 6.49 27.85
C ILE A 70 -4.21 7.82 28.28
N ASN A 71 -5.54 7.87 28.29
CA ASN A 71 -6.29 8.85 29.03
C ASN A 71 -6.44 8.36 30.49
N PRO A 72 -5.75 8.95 31.48
CA PRO A 72 -5.81 8.50 32.86
C PRO A 72 -7.16 8.76 33.52
N ASP A 73 -7.96 9.69 32.99
CA ASP A 73 -9.25 10.07 33.55
C ASP A 73 -10.36 9.09 33.12
N THR A 74 -10.24 8.49 31.92
CA THR A 74 -11.24 7.55 31.38
C THR A 74 -10.75 6.11 31.26
N ASN A 75 -9.45 5.86 31.46
CA ASN A 75 -8.75 4.61 31.13
C ASN A 75 -8.84 4.18 29.66
N ALA A 76 -9.30 5.06 28.76
CA ALA A 76 -9.20 4.81 27.33
C ALA A 76 -7.72 4.75 26.92
N TYR A 77 -7.38 3.82 26.04
CA TYR A 77 -6.00 3.66 25.58
C TYR A 77 -5.92 3.34 24.09
N TYR A 78 -4.81 3.72 23.50
CA TYR A 78 -4.40 3.37 22.15
C TYR A 78 -3.00 2.74 22.21
N ILE A 79 -2.80 1.68 21.44
CA ILE A 79 -1.48 1.07 21.21
C ILE A 79 -1.27 0.98 19.70
N SER A 80 -0.16 1.51 19.21
CA SER A 80 0.18 1.43 17.79
C SER A 80 0.43 -0.01 17.33
N SER A 81 0.41 -0.24 16.01
CA SER A 81 1.02 -1.43 15.42
C SER A 81 2.52 -1.50 15.73
N GLY A 82 3.16 -2.63 15.44
CA GLY A 82 4.63 -2.72 15.50
C GLY A 82 5.27 -1.77 14.48
N LEU A 83 6.19 -0.93 14.96
CA LEU A 83 6.88 0.09 14.18
C LEU A 83 8.40 -0.10 14.26
N ASP A 84 9.09 0.52 13.30
CA ASP A 84 10.55 0.56 13.22
C ASP A 84 11.11 1.24 14.47
N PRO A 85 12.00 0.59 15.25
CA PRO A 85 12.65 1.20 16.41
C PRO A 85 13.45 2.47 16.08
N LEU A 86 13.96 2.59 14.84
CA LEU A 86 14.66 3.78 14.35
C LEU A 86 13.72 4.79 13.68
N GLY A 87 12.44 4.42 13.52
CA GLY A 87 11.42 5.26 12.92
C GLY A 87 10.72 6.13 13.95
N GLY A 88 10.07 7.18 13.45
CA GLY A 88 9.17 8.01 14.26
C GLY A 88 7.73 7.51 14.20
N PHE A 89 6.97 7.83 15.24
CA PHE A 89 5.52 7.75 15.26
C PHE A 89 4.95 9.17 15.34
N THR A 90 3.89 9.48 14.60
CA THR A 90 3.22 10.78 14.74
C THR A 90 1.90 10.57 15.45
N MET A 91 1.81 11.04 16.70
CA MET A 91 0.52 11.16 17.37
C MET A 91 -0.28 12.27 16.68
N ILE A 92 -1.56 12.00 16.41
CA ILE A 92 -2.52 12.95 15.83
C ILE A 92 -3.64 13.13 16.86
N PRO A 93 -3.54 14.13 17.76
CA PRO A 93 -4.56 14.33 18.78
C PRO A 93 -5.90 14.76 18.17
N VAL A 94 -6.98 14.25 18.74
CA VAL A 94 -8.36 14.68 18.45
C VAL A 94 -8.95 15.44 19.64
N MET A 95 -10.07 16.14 19.42
CA MET A 95 -10.78 16.90 20.46
C MET A 95 -11.17 16.03 21.66
N GLU A 96 -11.47 14.74 21.44
CA GLU A 96 -11.77 13.79 22.50
C GLU A 96 -10.55 13.45 23.38
N ASP A 97 -9.33 13.75 22.91
CA ASP A 97 -8.10 13.61 23.68
C ASP A 97 -7.82 14.83 24.56
N ASN A 98 -8.57 15.93 24.42
CA ASN A 98 -8.36 17.14 25.22
C ASN A 98 -8.48 16.82 26.73
N GLY A 99 -7.43 17.13 27.49
CA GLY A 99 -7.30 16.71 28.88
C GLY A 99 -5.91 16.14 29.17
N ASN A 100 -5.80 15.38 30.24
CA ASN A 100 -4.54 14.73 30.61
C ASN A 100 -4.31 13.50 29.73
N MET A 101 -3.07 13.27 29.31
CA MET A 101 -2.64 12.09 28.57
C MET A 101 -1.34 11.55 29.14
N ALA A 102 -1.16 10.24 29.14
CA ALA A 102 0.09 9.59 29.52
C ALA A 102 0.58 8.71 28.37
N LEU A 103 1.82 8.92 27.93
CA LEU A 103 2.41 8.23 26.78
C LEU A 103 3.64 7.43 27.18
N ARG A 104 3.86 6.27 26.56
CA ARG A 104 5.13 5.54 26.67
C ARG A 104 5.46 4.78 25.39
N VAL A 105 6.74 4.46 25.23
CA VAL A 105 7.21 3.49 24.24
C VAL A 105 7.31 2.12 24.89
N ILE A 106 6.89 1.11 24.15
CA ILE A 106 7.02 -0.30 24.48
C ILE A 106 7.88 -0.95 23.41
N ALA A 107 9.09 -1.37 23.76
CA ALA A 107 10.00 -2.08 22.87
C ALA A 107 9.88 -3.59 23.08
N PHE A 108 9.91 -4.34 21.98
CA PHE A 108 9.86 -5.81 22.00
C PHE A 108 11.18 -6.35 21.48
N ASP A 109 11.80 -7.29 22.18
CA ASP A 109 12.95 -8.01 21.65
C ASP A 109 12.52 -9.12 20.66
N THR A 110 13.49 -9.82 20.09
CA THR A 110 13.24 -10.87 19.09
C THR A 110 12.64 -12.15 19.68
N ALA A 111 12.71 -12.32 21.01
CA ALA A 111 12.00 -13.39 21.72
C ALA A 111 10.56 -12.98 22.08
N GLY A 112 10.18 -11.73 21.80
CA GLY A 112 8.86 -11.18 22.11
C GLY A 112 8.72 -10.67 23.54
N ASN A 113 9.81 -10.56 24.31
CA ASN A 113 9.75 -9.96 25.64
C ASN A 113 9.54 -8.45 25.52
N GLU A 114 8.78 -7.91 26.46
CA GLU A 114 8.37 -6.51 26.49
C GLU A 114 9.22 -5.69 27.46
N TYR A 115 9.63 -4.50 27.02
CA TYR A 115 10.33 -3.51 27.83
C TYR A 115 9.67 -2.15 27.61
N SER A 116 9.30 -1.45 28.69
CA SER A 116 8.57 -0.18 28.62
C SER A 116 9.40 0.99 29.12
N SER A 117 9.29 2.14 28.45
CA SER A 117 9.75 3.41 29.01
C SER A 117 8.91 3.82 30.22
N LYS A 118 9.42 4.79 30.99
CA LYS A 118 8.55 5.58 31.88
C LYS A 118 7.46 6.28 31.06
N LYS A 119 6.32 6.54 31.68
CA LYS A 119 5.27 7.36 31.09
C LYS A 119 5.69 8.83 31.11
N VAL A 120 5.38 9.54 30.03
CA VAL A 120 5.44 11.00 29.91
C VAL A 120 4.00 11.51 29.99
N ASN A 121 3.69 12.29 31.01
CA ASN A 121 2.36 12.88 31.16
C ASN A 121 2.33 14.24 30.47
N VAL A 122 1.28 14.51 29.69
CA VAL A 122 1.08 15.76 28.97
C VAL A 122 -0.37 16.22 29.11
N LYS A 123 -0.65 17.46 28.72
CA LYS A 123 -2.00 17.98 28.58
C LYS A 123 -2.28 18.30 27.12
N VAL A 124 -3.32 17.72 26.55
CA VAL A 124 -3.77 18.02 25.19
C VAL A 124 -4.85 19.10 25.23
N ASP A 125 -4.72 20.10 24.37
CA ASP A 125 -5.70 21.17 24.16
C ASP A 125 -5.69 21.59 22.68
N VAL A 126 -6.20 20.72 21.83
CA VAL A 126 -6.35 21.00 20.40
C VAL A 126 -7.66 21.71 20.12
N ALA A 127 -7.63 22.68 19.20
CA ALA A 127 -8.83 23.37 18.74
C ALA A 127 -9.61 22.51 17.73
N ARG A 128 -10.93 22.70 17.66
CA ARG A 128 -11.78 22.02 16.69
C ARG A 128 -11.39 22.42 15.26
N LYS A 129 -11.20 21.43 14.39
CA LYS A 129 -10.88 21.60 12.97
C LYS A 129 -11.90 20.86 12.11
N LEU A 130 -12.38 21.54 11.08
CA LEU A 130 -13.34 21.01 10.12
C LEU A 130 -13.09 21.64 8.75
N SER A 131 -12.77 20.83 7.75
CA SER A 131 -12.61 21.28 6.37
C SER A 131 -13.25 20.32 5.37
N LEU A 132 -13.64 20.88 4.23
CA LEU A 132 -14.03 20.14 3.04
C LEU A 132 -12.78 19.88 2.20
N GLY A 133 -12.56 18.63 1.83
CA GLY A 133 -11.55 18.21 0.86
C GLY A 133 -12.19 17.66 -0.42
N GLY A 134 -11.35 17.44 -1.44
CA GLY A 134 -11.77 16.92 -2.75
C GLY A 134 -11.94 17.99 -3.83
N VAL A 135 -11.95 19.26 -3.44
CA VAL A 135 -11.99 20.42 -4.35
C VAL A 135 -11.11 21.55 -3.85
N THR A 136 -10.75 22.48 -4.74
CA THR A 136 -9.99 23.70 -4.41
C THR A 136 -10.74 24.97 -4.80
N GLU A 137 -10.38 26.10 -4.18
CA GLU A 137 -10.98 27.41 -4.48
C GLU A 137 -10.79 27.77 -5.96
N GLY A 138 -11.86 28.18 -6.61
CA GLY A 138 -11.89 28.54 -8.03
C GLY A 138 -11.86 27.35 -9.00
N GLN A 139 -11.85 26.11 -8.51
CA GLN A 139 -11.81 24.93 -9.38
C GLN A 139 -13.00 24.90 -10.33
N THR A 140 -12.73 24.64 -11.61
CA THR A 140 -13.79 24.27 -12.57
C THR A 140 -14.07 22.77 -12.47
N ILE A 141 -15.32 22.41 -12.15
CA ILE A 141 -15.78 21.02 -12.06
C ILE A 141 -16.41 20.65 -13.39
N ASP A 142 -15.70 19.84 -14.16
CA ASP A 142 -16.11 19.30 -15.46
C ASP A 142 -16.06 17.76 -15.51
N LYS A 143 -15.85 17.13 -14.36
CA LYS A 143 -15.84 15.67 -14.12
C LYS A 143 -16.40 15.38 -12.73
N SER A 144 -16.60 14.09 -12.42
CA SER A 144 -16.94 13.68 -11.07
C SER A 144 -15.81 14.02 -10.08
N VAL A 145 -16.16 14.50 -8.90
CA VAL A 145 -15.24 14.79 -7.79
C VAL A 145 -15.60 13.95 -6.57
N SER A 146 -14.58 13.56 -5.80
CA SER A 146 -14.74 12.85 -4.53
C SER A 146 -14.50 13.81 -3.38
N LEU A 147 -15.58 14.25 -2.76
CA LEU A 147 -15.58 15.10 -1.58
C LEU A 147 -15.38 14.26 -0.32
N PHE A 148 -14.64 14.83 0.64
CA PHE A 148 -14.44 14.22 1.94
C PHE A 148 -14.38 15.29 3.03
N VAL A 149 -14.69 14.90 4.26
CA VAL A 149 -14.56 15.75 5.43
C VAL A 149 -13.25 15.44 6.13
N SER A 150 -12.42 16.46 6.34
CA SER A 150 -11.30 16.38 7.28
C SER A 150 -11.70 17.02 8.60
N LYS A 151 -11.49 16.31 9.71
CA LYS A 151 -11.92 16.72 11.04
C LYS A 151 -11.02 16.08 12.11
N ASN A 152 -10.91 16.71 13.26
CA ASN A 152 -10.23 16.18 14.44
C ASN A 152 -11.19 15.89 15.61
N PHE A 153 -12.45 15.56 15.33
CA PHE A 153 -13.43 15.23 16.37
C PHE A 153 -14.47 14.25 15.84
N ASN A 154 -15.16 13.55 16.74
CA ASN A 154 -16.16 12.56 16.41
C ASN A 154 -17.47 13.19 15.91
N VAL A 155 -18.05 12.59 14.86
CA VAL A 155 -19.29 13.05 14.24
C VAL A 155 -20.19 11.86 14.00
N SER A 156 -21.51 12.05 14.16
CA SER A 156 -22.53 11.05 13.85
C SER A 156 -22.93 11.10 12.37
N THR A 157 -22.89 12.27 11.74
CA THR A 157 -23.26 12.45 10.33
C THR A 157 -22.38 13.50 9.64
N ALA A 158 -22.22 13.36 8.34
CA ALA A 158 -21.59 14.34 7.47
C ALA A 158 -22.42 14.50 6.19
N GLU A 159 -22.75 15.74 5.86
CA GLU A 159 -23.43 16.15 4.64
C GLU A 159 -22.51 17.07 3.83
N TYR A 160 -22.59 16.97 2.51
CA TYR A 160 -21.93 17.89 1.59
C TYR A 160 -23.00 18.78 1.00
N VAL A 161 -22.79 20.10 1.04
CA VAL A 161 -23.80 21.06 0.62
C VAL A 161 -23.22 21.96 -0.47
N ALA A 162 -23.99 22.11 -1.55
CA ALA A 162 -23.74 23.09 -2.59
C ALA A 162 -24.75 24.23 -2.46
N VAL A 163 -24.25 25.47 -2.40
CA VAL A 163 -25.05 26.69 -2.44
C VAL A 163 -24.93 27.30 -3.82
N ASP A 164 -26.05 27.51 -4.48
CA ASP A 164 -26.09 28.28 -5.71
C ASP A 164 -25.86 29.77 -5.42
N LEU A 165 -24.81 30.36 -5.98
CA LEU A 165 -24.43 31.75 -5.68
C LEU A 165 -25.37 32.80 -6.27
N ASN A 166 -26.18 32.44 -7.27
CA ASN A 166 -27.13 33.37 -7.87
C ASN A 166 -28.47 33.39 -7.10
N THR A 167 -28.89 32.23 -6.60
CA THR A 167 -30.21 32.05 -5.96
C THR A 167 -30.14 31.90 -4.44
N GLY A 168 -28.96 31.60 -3.88
CA GLY A 168 -28.78 31.27 -2.47
C GLY A 168 -29.31 29.88 -2.07
N LYS A 169 -29.81 29.07 -3.02
CA LYS A 169 -30.42 27.76 -2.74
C LYS A 169 -29.36 26.76 -2.29
N GLU A 170 -29.58 26.12 -1.14
CA GLU A 170 -28.79 24.98 -0.67
C GLU A 170 -29.31 23.65 -1.25
N THR A 171 -28.40 22.79 -1.67
CA THR A 171 -28.66 21.43 -2.12
C THR A 171 -27.67 20.49 -1.45
N VAL A 172 -28.17 19.44 -0.77
CA VAL A 172 -27.31 18.36 -0.27
C VAL A 172 -26.88 17.50 -1.45
N ILE A 173 -25.57 17.27 -1.58
CA ILE A 173 -24.95 16.55 -2.69
C ILE A 173 -24.22 15.29 -2.19
N SER A 174 -24.03 14.33 -3.10
CA SER A 174 -23.25 13.11 -2.83
C SER A 174 -21.78 13.42 -2.61
N ASN A 175 -21.08 12.59 -1.84
CA ASN A 175 -19.61 12.67 -1.71
C ASN A 175 -18.91 12.36 -3.03
N ASN A 176 -19.46 11.47 -3.87
CA ASN A 176 -18.97 11.23 -5.23
C ASN A 176 -19.73 12.09 -6.23
N TRP A 177 -19.70 13.41 -6.02
CA TRP A 177 -20.52 14.37 -6.76
C TRP A 177 -20.16 14.37 -8.25
N PHE A 178 -21.18 14.26 -9.10
CA PHE A 178 -21.05 14.37 -10.55
C PHE A 178 -22.12 15.33 -11.06
N PRO A 179 -21.87 16.65 -11.03
CA PRO A 179 -22.91 17.63 -11.31
C PRO A 179 -23.31 17.68 -12.78
N GLY A 180 -24.61 17.76 -13.01
CA GLY A 180 -25.22 17.95 -14.32
C GLY A 180 -25.42 19.43 -14.69
N PRO A 181 -26.08 19.69 -15.83
CA PRO A 181 -26.42 21.04 -16.31
C PRO A 181 -27.31 21.84 -15.36
N ASP A 182 -28.15 21.16 -14.59
CA ASP A 182 -29.02 21.76 -13.57
C ASP A 182 -28.25 22.44 -12.43
N MET A 183 -27.01 22.01 -12.20
CA MET A 183 -26.10 22.56 -11.20
C MET A 183 -25.05 23.50 -11.79
N ALA A 184 -25.15 23.89 -13.07
CA ALA A 184 -24.18 24.74 -13.75
C ALA A 184 -23.95 26.10 -13.07
N GLY A 185 -22.77 26.67 -13.28
CA GLY A 185 -22.36 27.97 -12.77
C GLY A 185 -21.67 27.92 -11.40
N SER A 186 -21.48 29.09 -10.80
CA SER A 186 -20.73 29.22 -9.55
C SER A 186 -21.49 28.65 -8.36
N LYS A 187 -20.81 27.80 -7.58
CA LYS A 187 -21.33 27.17 -6.37
C LYS A 187 -20.38 27.40 -5.21
N GLN A 188 -20.92 27.58 -4.00
CA GLN A 188 -20.14 27.45 -2.76
C GLN A 188 -20.39 26.07 -2.18
N LEU A 189 -19.33 25.31 -1.97
CA LEU A 189 -19.38 23.99 -1.35
C LEU A 189 -18.91 24.06 0.10
N TYR A 190 -19.57 23.32 0.99
CA TYR A 190 -19.08 23.11 2.36
C TYR A 190 -19.57 21.78 2.91
N ALA A 191 -18.91 21.31 3.96
CA ALA A 191 -19.36 20.18 4.75
C ALA A 191 -20.18 20.67 5.94
N ARG A 192 -21.31 20.02 6.22
CA ARG A 192 -22.11 20.19 7.43
C ARG A 192 -22.09 18.88 8.21
N VAL A 193 -21.60 18.91 9.44
CA VAL A 193 -21.47 17.72 10.29
C VAL A 193 -22.27 17.87 11.57
N LYS A 194 -22.69 16.75 12.13
CA LYS A 194 -23.32 16.67 13.45
C LYS A 194 -22.39 15.90 14.40
N ASP A 195 -22.04 16.47 15.55
CA ASP A 195 -21.28 15.75 16.58
C ASP A 195 -22.13 14.69 17.29
N THR A 196 -21.50 13.88 18.14
CA THR A 196 -22.19 12.82 18.92
C THR A 196 -23.19 13.36 19.94
N ASN A 197 -23.13 14.66 20.28
CA ASN A 197 -24.08 15.35 21.16
C ASN A 197 -25.21 16.03 20.38
N GLY A 198 -25.21 15.94 19.04
CA GLY A 198 -26.23 16.52 18.18
C GLY A 198 -25.95 17.96 17.73
N ASN A 199 -24.83 18.58 18.11
CA ASN A 199 -24.48 19.93 17.68
C ASN A 199 -24.04 19.93 16.22
N ILE A 200 -24.39 21.00 15.49
CA ILE A 200 -24.10 21.13 14.07
C ILE A 200 -22.92 22.08 13.86
N TYR A 201 -21.98 21.68 13.02
CA TYR A 201 -20.83 22.49 12.60
C TYR A 201 -20.71 22.50 11.08
N THR A 202 -20.19 23.60 10.53
CA THR A 202 -19.94 23.75 9.09
C THR A 202 -18.47 24.05 8.84
N SER A 203 -17.91 23.49 7.78
CA SER A 203 -16.57 23.86 7.32
C SER A 203 -16.56 25.28 6.75
N ASN A 204 -15.35 25.78 6.45
CA ASN A 204 -15.20 26.88 5.50
C ASN A 204 -15.84 26.52 4.16
N LYS A 205 -16.35 27.54 3.45
CA LYS A 205 -16.93 27.40 2.12
C LYS A 205 -15.85 27.51 1.06
N ILE A 206 -15.92 26.67 0.03
CA ILE A 206 -15.03 26.66 -1.13
C ILE A 206 -15.86 27.05 -2.36
N THR A 207 -15.46 28.09 -3.08
CA THR A 207 -16.12 28.47 -4.32
C THR A 207 -15.60 27.65 -5.49
N VAL A 208 -16.49 27.09 -6.29
CA VAL A 208 -16.17 26.32 -7.49
C VAL A 208 -17.05 26.79 -8.65
N ASN A 209 -16.64 26.48 -9.88
CA ASN A 209 -17.45 26.71 -11.07
C ASN A 209 -17.85 25.38 -11.70
N VAL A 210 -19.15 25.06 -11.70
CA VAL A 210 -19.65 23.85 -12.33
C VAL A 210 -19.88 24.10 -13.82
N LYS A 211 -19.19 23.34 -14.68
CA LYS A 211 -19.30 23.49 -16.13
C LYS A 211 -20.71 23.12 -16.64
N GLY A 212 -21.33 22.11 -16.03
CA GLY A 212 -22.71 21.71 -16.34
C GLY A 212 -22.89 21.05 -17.71
N THR A 213 -21.84 20.44 -18.27
CA THR A 213 -21.98 19.69 -19.52
C THR A 213 -22.57 18.30 -19.25
N PRO A 214 -23.59 17.84 -20.00
CA PRO A 214 -24.07 16.46 -19.93
C PRO A 214 -22.94 15.48 -20.27
N GLN A 215 -22.72 14.49 -19.42
CA GLN A 215 -21.62 13.54 -19.51
C GLN A 215 -22.07 12.14 -19.11
N VAL A 216 -21.39 11.17 -19.71
CA VAL A 216 -21.56 9.74 -19.44
C VAL A 216 -20.18 9.09 -19.45
N LEU A 217 -19.92 8.24 -18.46
CA LEU A 217 -18.67 7.51 -18.27
C LEU A 217 -18.95 6.01 -18.34
N LEU A 218 -18.12 5.28 -19.08
CA LEU A 218 -18.20 3.83 -19.16
C LEU A 218 -17.63 3.19 -17.89
N GLN A 219 -18.29 2.14 -17.40
CA GLN A 219 -17.82 1.28 -16.32
C GLN A 219 -17.95 -0.20 -16.74
N GLY A 220 -17.11 -1.06 -16.15
CA GLY A 220 -17.12 -2.50 -16.37
C GLY A 220 -15.94 -3.05 -17.17
N VAL A 221 -15.34 -2.21 -18.02
CA VAL A 221 -14.10 -2.52 -18.73
C VAL A 221 -13.12 -1.35 -18.57
N GLY A 222 -11.88 -1.67 -18.22
CA GLY A 222 -10.80 -0.71 -18.04
C GLY A 222 -9.81 -0.66 -19.22
N PRO A 223 -9.09 0.47 -19.41
CA PRO A 223 -8.04 0.57 -20.43
C PRO A 223 -6.95 -0.49 -20.24
N GLY A 224 -6.63 -1.25 -21.30
CA GLY A 224 -5.61 -2.29 -21.24
C GLY A 224 -6.03 -3.56 -20.48
N GLN A 225 -7.29 -3.65 -20.04
CA GLN A 225 -7.80 -4.87 -19.42
C GLN A 225 -7.80 -6.04 -20.41
N VAL A 226 -7.51 -7.23 -19.91
CA VAL A 226 -7.67 -8.48 -20.67
C VAL A 226 -8.96 -9.16 -20.24
N VAL A 227 -9.97 -9.13 -21.11
CA VAL A 227 -11.29 -9.71 -20.89
C VAL A 227 -11.27 -11.17 -21.36
N SER A 228 -11.34 -12.09 -20.39
CA SER A 228 -11.32 -13.55 -20.59
C SER A 228 -12.56 -14.26 -20.03
N ALA A 229 -13.41 -13.53 -19.32
CA ALA A 229 -14.63 -13.99 -18.69
C ALA A 229 -15.71 -12.90 -18.82
N PRO A 230 -16.99 -13.20 -18.53
CA PRO A 230 -18.06 -12.21 -18.58
C PRO A 230 -17.74 -10.96 -17.77
N VAL A 231 -18.00 -9.79 -18.35
CA VAL A 231 -17.89 -8.48 -17.67
C VAL A 231 -19.21 -7.75 -17.69
N THR A 232 -19.57 -7.14 -16.56
CA THR A 232 -20.78 -6.33 -16.43
C THR A 232 -20.50 -4.89 -16.88
N LEU A 233 -21.18 -4.46 -17.93
CA LEU A 233 -21.13 -3.11 -18.47
C LEU A 233 -22.21 -2.22 -17.84
N LYS A 234 -21.78 -1.04 -17.40
CA LYS A 234 -22.63 0.00 -16.83
C LYS A 234 -22.14 1.38 -17.27
N VAL A 235 -22.93 2.41 -16.99
CA VAL A 235 -22.49 3.79 -17.12
C VAL A 235 -22.73 4.58 -15.84
N LYS A 236 -21.85 5.55 -15.59
CA LYS A 236 -22.08 6.62 -14.62
C LYS A 236 -22.41 7.90 -15.40
N SER A 237 -23.54 8.52 -15.11
CA SER A 237 -23.96 9.76 -15.78
C SER A 237 -24.31 10.86 -14.77
N ASN A 238 -24.11 12.12 -15.17
CA ASN A 238 -24.54 13.30 -14.42
C ASN A 238 -25.91 13.84 -14.86
N VAL A 239 -26.58 13.15 -15.77
CA VAL A 239 -27.93 13.48 -16.25
C VAL A 239 -28.79 12.21 -16.28
N THR A 240 -30.10 12.39 -16.26
CA THR A 240 -31.04 11.28 -16.54
C THR A 240 -31.04 11.00 -18.03
N LEU A 241 -30.67 9.79 -18.44
CA LEU A 241 -30.59 9.40 -19.85
C LEU A 241 -31.88 8.75 -20.32
N ASP A 242 -32.22 8.93 -21.59
CA ASP A 242 -33.39 8.31 -22.22
C ASP A 242 -33.10 6.85 -22.59
N SER A 243 -31.90 6.59 -23.11
CA SER A 243 -31.42 5.25 -23.46
C SER A 243 -29.90 5.21 -23.55
N ILE A 244 -29.34 3.99 -23.53
CA ILE A 244 -27.93 3.71 -23.73
C ILE A 244 -27.74 2.66 -24.81
N LYS A 245 -26.63 2.74 -25.56
CA LYS A 245 -26.17 1.74 -26.50
C LYS A 245 -24.67 1.51 -26.37
N TYR A 246 -24.25 0.28 -26.12
CA TYR A 246 -22.84 -0.11 -26.03
C TYR A 246 -22.36 -0.62 -27.39
N ILE A 247 -21.30 -0.01 -27.89
CA ILE A 247 -20.71 -0.29 -29.20
C ILE A 247 -19.32 -0.87 -28.98
N LEU A 248 -19.15 -2.13 -29.36
CA LEU A 248 -17.88 -2.82 -29.42
C LEU A 248 -17.28 -2.62 -30.82
N MET A 249 -15.97 -2.40 -30.91
CA MET A 249 -15.22 -2.31 -32.17
C MET A 249 -14.05 -3.28 -32.14
N ASN A 250 -13.91 -4.09 -33.18
CA ASN A 250 -12.68 -4.85 -33.42
C ASN A 250 -11.62 -3.91 -34.00
N LYS A 251 -10.46 -3.75 -33.35
CA LYS A 251 -9.43 -2.79 -33.78
C LYS A 251 -8.64 -3.25 -35.01
N ALA A 252 -8.69 -4.54 -35.35
CA ALA A 252 -8.03 -5.07 -36.54
C ALA A 252 -8.88 -4.86 -37.81
N THR A 253 -10.19 -5.10 -37.73
CA THR A 253 -11.09 -4.99 -38.90
C THR A 253 -11.81 -3.65 -38.98
N GLY A 254 -11.92 -2.91 -37.87
CA GLY A 254 -12.75 -1.71 -37.76
C GLY A 254 -14.25 -1.99 -37.66
N GLU A 255 -14.67 -3.26 -37.68
CA GLU A 255 -16.08 -3.64 -37.58
C GLU A 255 -16.63 -3.30 -36.20
N THR A 256 -17.89 -2.84 -36.17
CA THR A 256 -18.59 -2.48 -34.94
C THR A 256 -19.83 -3.34 -34.71
N LYS A 257 -20.09 -3.68 -33.46
CA LYS A 257 -21.25 -4.47 -33.02
C LYS A 257 -21.92 -3.78 -31.83
N ILE A 258 -23.24 -3.70 -31.85
CA ILE A 258 -24.02 -3.31 -30.68
C ILE A 258 -24.15 -4.53 -29.78
N ILE A 259 -23.67 -4.42 -28.54
CA ILE A 259 -23.63 -5.54 -27.58
C ILE A 259 -24.62 -5.35 -26.41
N GLY A 260 -25.31 -4.20 -26.38
CA GLY A 260 -26.35 -3.90 -25.41
C GLY A 260 -27.01 -2.58 -25.74
N GLU A 261 -28.33 -2.52 -25.67
CA GLU A 261 -29.12 -1.31 -25.90
C GLU A 261 -30.37 -1.30 -25.02
N GLY A 262 -30.83 -0.11 -24.61
CA GLY A 262 -32.06 0.06 -23.83
C GLY A 262 -31.87 0.98 -22.63
N SER A 263 -32.37 0.57 -21.46
CA SER A 263 -32.33 1.37 -20.24
C SER A 263 -30.89 1.53 -19.72
N TYR A 264 -30.47 2.77 -19.43
CA TYR A 264 -29.17 3.04 -18.84
C TYR A 264 -29.04 2.59 -17.37
N LEU A 265 -30.15 2.23 -16.73
CA LEU A 265 -30.20 1.66 -15.38
C LEU A 265 -30.05 0.14 -15.38
N ALA A 266 -30.14 -0.50 -16.55
CA ALA A 266 -29.97 -1.95 -16.67
C ALA A 266 -28.48 -2.32 -16.68
N GLU A 267 -28.19 -3.52 -16.17
CA GLU A 267 -26.88 -4.13 -16.31
C GLU A 267 -26.80 -4.89 -17.62
N TYR A 268 -25.74 -4.68 -18.38
CA TYR A 268 -25.46 -5.42 -19.60
C TYR A 268 -24.26 -6.32 -19.34
N SER A 269 -24.23 -7.51 -19.95
CA SER A 269 -23.09 -8.41 -19.84
C SER A 269 -22.43 -8.55 -21.21
N TYR A 270 -21.12 -8.37 -21.26
CA TYR A 270 -20.32 -8.78 -22.41
C TYR A 270 -19.59 -10.07 -22.05
N THR A 271 -19.90 -11.14 -22.77
CA THR A 271 -19.19 -12.41 -22.69
C THR A 271 -18.38 -12.56 -23.97
N PRO A 272 -17.03 -12.59 -23.91
CA PRO A 272 -16.24 -12.83 -25.10
C PRO A 272 -16.50 -14.24 -25.64
N GLU A 273 -16.77 -14.35 -26.93
CA GLU A 273 -16.89 -15.63 -27.63
C GLU A 273 -15.49 -16.25 -27.80
N THR A 274 -15.40 -17.57 -27.90
CA THR A 274 -14.14 -18.24 -28.23
C THR A 274 -13.74 -17.98 -29.68
N GLY A 275 -12.46 -17.73 -29.95
CA GLY A 275 -11.95 -17.54 -31.32
C GLY A 275 -11.99 -16.11 -31.85
N ILE A 276 -12.34 -15.13 -31.01
CA ILE A 276 -12.34 -13.69 -31.34
C ILE A 276 -11.23 -12.93 -30.58
N GLU A 277 -10.08 -13.56 -30.38
CA GLU A 277 -8.96 -12.96 -29.67
C GLU A 277 -8.42 -11.74 -30.43
N GLY A 278 -8.01 -10.72 -29.68
CA GLY A 278 -7.42 -9.52 -30.26
C GLY A 278 -7.74 -8.26 -29.47
N ASN A 279 -7.44 -7.13 -30.10
CA ASN A 279 -7.66 -5.81 -29.51
C ASN A 279 -9.02 -5.27 -29.90
N TYR A 280 -9.75 -4.80 -28.89
CA TYR A 280 -11.08 -4.24 -29.01
C TYR A 280 -11.12 -2.85 -28.40
N SER A 281 -12.13 -2.09 -28.80
CA SER A 281 -12.54 -0.95 -28.02
C SER A 281 -14.04 -0.95 -27.78
N ILE A 282 -14.44 -0.33 -26.68
CA ILE A 282 -15.84 -0.17 -26.34
C ILE A 282 -16.11 1.30 -26.00
N LYS A 283 -17.27 1.77 -26.45
CA LYS A 283 -17.85 3.05 -26.03
C LYS A 283 -19.35 2.89 -25.86
N ALA A 284 -19.96 3.79 -25.10
CA ALA A 284 -21.40 3.90 -25.02
C ALA A 284 -21.89 5.22 -25.66
N GLU A 285 -23.00 5.13 -26.38
CA GLU A 285 -23.75 6.27 -26.88
C GLU A 285 -25.06 6.37 -26.10
N ALA A 286 -25.29 7.48 -25.42
CA ALA A 286 -26.50 7.72 -24.65
C ALA A 286 -27.37 8.80 -25.30
N LYS A 287 -28.68 8.64 -25.18
CA LYS A 287 -29.66 9.66 -25.56
C LYS A 287 -30.01 10.53 -24.35
N TYR A 288 -30.00 11.83 -24.55
CA TYR A 288 -30.36 12.83 -23.56
C TYR A 288 -31.07 13.99 -24.26
N GLN A 289 -32.36 14.18 -23.99
CA GLN A 289 -33.15 15.30 -24.53
C GLN A 289 -33.04 15.41 -26.06
N GLY A 290 -33.07 14.28 -26.76
CA GLY A 290 -32.94 14.20 -28.22
C GLY A 290 -31.50 14.31 -28.76
N SER A 291 -30.53 14.69 -27.92
CA SER A 291 -29.10 14.71 -28.27
C SER A 291 -28.42 13.38 -27.98
N THR A 292 -27.33 13.08 -28.70
CA THR A 292 -26.45 11.94 -28.39
C THR A 292 -25.23 12.44 -27.63
N ILE A 293 -24.97 11.88 -26.46
CA ILE A 293 -23.70 12.02 -25.74
C ILE A 293 -22.93 10.70 -25.79
N LYS A 294 -21.60 10.76 -25.73
CA LYS A 294 -20.74 9.58 -25.88
C LYS A 294 -19.77 9.49 -24.71
N THR A 295 -19.48 8.27 -24.29
CA THR A 295 -18.33 8.01 -23.42
C THR A 295 -17.04 8.18 -24.22
N GLU A 296 -15.91 8.24 -23.51
CA GLU A 296 -14.62 7.92 -24.11
C GLU A 296 -14.61 6.49 -24.66
N GLU A 297 -13.69 6.24 -25.59
CA GLU A 297 -13.43 4.91 -26.13
C GLU A 297 -12.39 4.22 -25.24
N VAL A 298 -12.78 3.09 -24.65
CA VAL A 298 -11.91 2.28 -23.79
C VAL A 298 -11.34 1.13 -24.60
N ASN A 299 -10.01 1.08 -24.71
CA ASN A 299 -9.30 0.00 -25.42
C ASN A 299 -9.00 -1.15 -24.45
N PHE A 300 -9.22 -2.38 -24.87
CA PHE A 300 -8.98 -3.60 -24.10
C PHE A 300 -8.65 -4.77 -25.03
N SER A 301 -8.25 -5.90 -24.49
CA SER A 301 -7.98 -7.11 -25.28
C SER A 301 -8.90 -8.25 -24.87
N VAL A 302 -9.34 -9.05 -25.84
CA VAL A 302 -10.09 -10.29 -25.61
C VAL A 302 -9.14 -11.47 -25.71
N TYR A 303 -9.15 -12.32 -24.68
CA TYR A 303 -8.38 -13.57 -24.67
C TYR A 303 -9.16 -14.68 -23.99
N THR A 304 -9.67 -15.62 -24.79
CA THR A 304 -10.53 -16.73 -24.32
C THR A 304 -9.85 -18.09 -24.30
N LYS A 305 -8.58 -18.16 -24.73
CA LYS A 305 -7.79 -19.39 -24.64
C LYS A 305 -7.41 -19.67 -23.18
N GLN A 306 -6.81 -20.84 -22.95
CA GLN A 306 -6.32 -21.22 -21.64
C GLN A 306 -5.39 -20.15 -21.07
N LEU A 307 -5.75 -19.65 -19.90
CA LEU A 307 -4.89 -18.80 -19.08
C LEU A 307 -4.20 -19.66 -18.04
N TYR A 308 -2.94 -19.34 -17.77
CA TYR A 308 -2.17 -20.04 -16.75
C TYR A 308 -2.15 -19.25 -15.45
N ALA A 309 -2.42 -19.94 -14.35
CA ALA A 309 -2.26 -19.40 -13.00
C ALA A 309 -0.81 -19.62 -12.52
N ALA A 310 -0.48 -19.00 -11.39
CA ALA A 310 0.76 -19.25 -10.69
C ALA A 310 0.94 -20.76 -10.42
N LYS A 311 2.18 -21.22 -10.53
CA LYS A 311 2.56 -22.62 -10.31
C LYS A 311 3.51 -22.73 -9.12
N PRO A 312 3.45 -23.84 -8.35
CA PRO A 312 4.42 -24.10 -7.32
C PRO A 312 5.79 -24.43 -7.92
N ILE A 313 6.86 -23.95 -7.29
CA ILE A 313 8.25 -24.34 -7.63
C ILE A 313 8.61 -25.70 -7.00
N VAL A 314 8.14 -25.94 -5.78
CA VAL A 314 8.28 -27.18 -5.01
C VAL A 314 7.06 -27.37 -4.12
N GLU A 315 6.90 -28.55 -3.51
CA GLU A 315 5.86 -28.75 -2.50
C GLU A 315 6.04 -27.77 -1.33
N LYS A 316 4.92 -27.24 -0.83
CA LYS A 316 4.90 -26.16 0.17
C LYS A 316 5.75 -26.49 1.40
N GLU A 317 5.66 -27.73 1.87
CA GLU A 317 6.36 -28.23 3.06
C GLU A 317 7.88 -28.31 2.86
N LYS A 318 8.35 -28.44 1.61
CA LYS A 318 9.78 -28.48 1.27
C LYS A 318 10.36 -27.11 0.94
N PHE A 319 9.52 -26.09 0.77
CA PHE A 319 9.95 -24.78 0.29
C PHE A 319 10.90 -24.09 1.27
N MET A 320 10.68 -24.22 2.58
CA MET A 320 11.55 -23.61 3.59
C MET A 320 12.98 -24.15 3.50
N ASP A 321 13.15 -25.47 3.45
CA ASP A 321 14.48 -26.09 3.32
C ASP A 321 15.13 -25.73 1.98
N PHE A 322 14.34 -25.65 0.91
CA PHE A 322 14.79 -25.23 -0.40
C PHE A 322 15.32 -23.79 -0.39
N ALA A 323 14.54 -22.85 0.15
CA ALA A 323 14.93 -21.45 0.27
C ALA A 323 16.12 -21.28 1.22
N SER A 324 16.15 -22.01 2.34
CA SER A 324 17.24 -21.96 3.33
C SER A 324 18.58 -22.36 2.74
N ARG A 325 18.63 -23.40 1.88
CA ARG A 325 19.88 -23.78 1.19
C ARG A 325 20.39 -22.67 0.27
N LEU A 326 19.52 -22.12 -0.58
CA LEU A 326 19.89 -21.02 -1.48
C LEU A 326 20.35 -19.78 -0.69
N ALA A 327 19.68 -19.50 0.43
CA ALA A 327 20.00 -18.39 1.31
C ALA A 327 21.38 -18.55 1.99
N THR A 328 21.70 -19.76 2.47
CA THR A 328 23.00 -20.07 3.09
C THR A 328 24.13 -19.96 2.07
N ASP A 329 23.97 -20.55 0.86
CA ASP A 329 24.95 -20.43 -0.22
C ASP A 329 25.18 -18.94 -0.58
N ALA A 330 24.10 -18.17 -0.67
CA ALA A 330 24.18 -16.74 -0.94
C ALA A 330 24.85 -15.95 0.20
N LYS A 331 24.58 -16.29 1.46
CA LYS A 331 25.19 -15.67 2.64
C LYS A 331 26.71 -15.85 2.62
N GLU A 332 27.22 -17.03 2.25
CA GLU A 332 28.66 -17.29 2.18
C GLU A 332 29.38 -16.34 1.21
N VAL A 333 28.72 -15.97 0.11
CA VAL A 333 29.29 -15.09 -0.93
C VAL A 333 29.07 -13.61 -0.60
N THR A 334 27.92 -13.26 -0.05
CA THR A 334 27.47 -11.86 0.03
C THR A 334 27.51 -11.26 1.44
N GLY A 335 27.50 -12.10 2.47
CA GLY A 335 27.31 -11.67 3.87
C GLY A 335 25.87 -11.26 4.20
N MET A 336 24.92 -11.37 3.27
CA MET A 336 23.51 -11.11 3.56
C MET A 336 22.92 -12.22 4.44
N SER A 337 22.13 -11.85 5.44
CA SER A 337 21.42 -12.78 6.32
C SER A 337 20.64 -13.83 5.52
N ALA A 338 20.94 -15.11 5.77
CA ALA A 338 20.23 -16.24 5.20
C ALA A 338 18.80 -16.34 5.77
N ALA A 339 18.63 -15.99 7.05
CA ALA A 339 17.34 -15.94 7.70
C ALA A 339 16.39 -14.95 7.00
N LEU A 340 16.89 -13.74 6.71
CA LEU A 340 16.12 -12.69 6.05
C LEU A 340 15.76 -13.06 4.61
N GLN A 341 16.73 -13.55 3.84
CA GLN A 341 16.48 -13.97 2.45
C GLN A 341 15.45 -15.10 2.38
N THR A 342 15.53 -16.08 3.29
CA THR A 342 14.55 -17.18 3.39
C THR A 342 13.15 -16.66 3.73
N ALA A 343 13.03 -15.75 4.70
CA ALA A 343 11.76 -15.15 5.08
C ALA A 343 11.15 -14.31 3.95
N GLN A 344 11.97 -13.56 3.21
CA GLN A 344 11.53 -12.83 2.01
C GLN A 344 10.98 -13.81 0.96
N ALA A 345 11.74 -14.84 0.60
CA ALA A 345 11.29 -15.83 -0.40
C ALA A 345 9.95 -16.48 0.01
N ILE A 346 9.77 -16.83 1.29
CA ILE A 346 8.51 -17.37 1.82
C ILE A 346 7.37 -16.36 1.66
N LEU A 347 7.59 -15.11 2.04
CA LEU A 347 6.57 -14.07 2.02
C LEU A 347 6.16 -13.68 0.59
N GLU A 348 7.13 -13.45 -0.29
CA GLU A 348 6.89 -12.98 -1.66
C GLU A 348 6.18 -14.01 -2.54
N THR A 349 6.46 -15.30 -2.31
CA THR A 349 5.91 -16.39 -3.14
C THR A 349 4.79 -17.15 -2.45
N GLY A 350 4.42 -16.79 -1.23
CA GLY A 350 3.47 -17.56 -0.41
C GLY A 350 3.90 -19.03 -0.28
N TRP A 351 5.11 -19.26 0.24
CA TRP A 351 5.71 -20.59 0.38
C TRP A 351 6.01 -21.31 -0.96
N GLY A 352 6.46 -20.56 -1.96
CA GLY A 352 6.80 -21.07 -3.29
C GLY A 352 5.61 -21.41 -4.17
N GLN A 353 4.39 -21.13 -3.71
CA GLN A 353 3.14 -21.54 -4.37
C GLN A 353 2.61 -20.49 -5.36
N SER A 354 3.10 -19.26 -5.29
CA SER A 354 2.64 -18.11 -6.07
C SER A 354 3.79 -17.46 -6.86
N VAL A 355 4.51 -18.26 -7.65
CA VAL A 355 5.54 -17.73 -8.56
C VAL A 355 4.89 -17.30 -9.88
N PRO A 356 5.26 -16.13 -10.45
CA PRO A 356 4.71 -15.67 -11.71
C PRO A 356 4.89 -16.71 -12.82
N VAL A 357 3.82 -16.94 -13.56
CA VAL A 357 3.78 -17.77 -14.76
C VAL A 357 3.26 -16.88 -15.86
N ASP A 358 3.82 -17.02 -17.06
CA ASP A 358 3.31 -16.34 -18.22
C ASP A 358 1.85 -16.73 -18.42
N LYS A 359 1.02 -15.72 -18.38
CA LYS A 359 -0.43 -15.84 -18.42
C LYS A 359 -0.92 -16.53 -19.70
N TYR A 360 -0.17 -16.46 -20.80
CA TYR A 360 -0.59 -16.88 -22.14
C TYR A 360 0.03 -18.19 -22.62
N ASP A 361 1.28 -18.47 -22.29
CA ASP A 361 1.96 -19.71 -22.72
C ASP A 361 2.31 -20.68 -21.58
N GLY A 362 2.17 -20.24 -20.34
CA GLY A 362 2.40 -21.07 -19.16
C GLY A 362 3.86 -21.25 -18.78
N GLN A 363 4.77 -20.46 -19.39
CA GLN A 363 6.19 -20.40 -19.03
C GLN A 363 6.33 -20.01 -17.55
N LEU A 364 7.05 -20.82 -16.80
CA LEU A 364 7.37 -20.52 -15.41
C LEU A 364 8.51 -19.48 -15.37
N SER A 365 8.32 -18.39 -14.61
CA SER A 365 9.35 -17.34 -14.52
C SER A 365 10.54 -17.70 -13.63
N ASN A 366 10.36 -18.64 -12.68
CA ASN A 366 11.30 -18.87 -11.58
C ASN A 366 11.60 -17.62 -10.71
N ASN A 367 10.77 -16.58 -10.79
CA ASN A 367 10.96 -15.30 -10.11
C ASN A 367 10.47 -15.36 -8.66
N LEU A 368 11.39 -15.55 -7.71
CA LEU A 368 11.06 -15.73 -6.29
C LEU A 368 10.81 -14.41 -5.54
N PHE A 369 11.05 -13.25 -6.18
CA PHE A 369 11.04 -11.95 -5.51
C PHE A 369 10.18 -10.90 -6.23
N GLY A 370 9.36 -11.32 -7.20
CA GLY A 370 8.42 -10.44 -7.91
C GLY A 370 9.09 -9.31 -8.71
N VAL A 371 10.33 -9.49 -9.15
CA VAL A 371 11.10 -8.43 -9.83
C VAL A 371 10.52 -8.17 -11.22
N LYS A 372 10.14 -6.93 -11.52
CA LYS A 372 9.64 -6.52 -12.84
C LYS A 372 10.76 -6.34 -13.88
N GLY A 373 10.43 -6.50 -15.16
CA GLY A 373 11.34 -6.30 -16.29
C GLY A 373 11.77 -7.59 -16.98
N THR A 374 13.00 -7.61 -17.51
CA THR A 374 13.55 -8.73 -18.30
C THR A 374 14.75 -9.35 -17.58
N GLY A 375 14.66 -10.66 -17.34
CA GLY A 375 15.73 -11.47 -16.76
C GLY A 375 16.45 -12.30 -17.83
N THR A 376 17.25 -13.26 -17.37
CA THR A 376 18.08 -14.15 -18.18
C THR A 376 17.30 -15.08 -19.12
N ALA A 377 16.04 -15.39 -18.80
CA ALA A 377 15.13 -16.15 -19.66
C ALA A 377 14.02 -15.26 -20.27
N GLY A 378 14.20 -13.94 -20.26
CA GLY A 378 13.23 -12.99 -20.80
C GLY A 378 12.27 -12.45 -19.73
N SER A 379 11.01 -12.29 -20.10
CA SER A 379 9.94 -11.80 -19.24
C SER A 379 8.73 -12.71 -19.33
N VAL A 380 7.92 -12.77 -18.27
CA VAL A 380 6.58 -13.33 -18.30
C VAL A 380 5.55 -12.24 -18.06
N THR A 381 4.43 -12.33 -18.76
CA THR A 381 3.28 -11.46 -18.54
C THR A 381 2.39 -12.01 -17.42
N SER A 382 2.15 -11.22 -16.36
CA SER A 382 1.20 -11.57 -15.29
C SER A 382 0.34 -10.39 -14.85
N ASN A 383 -0.79 -10.67 -14.20
CA ASN A 383 -1.76 -9.62 -13.84
C ASN A 383 -1.27 -8.74 -12.68
N THR A 384 -1.45 -7.43 -12.80
CA THR A 384 -1.44 -6.46 -11.69
C THR A 384 -2.78 -5.72 -11.64
N TRP A 385 -3.03 -4.93 -10.59
CA TRP A 385 -4.29 -4.22 -10.40
C TRP A 385 -4.13 -2.73 -10.70
N GLU A 386 -5.12 -2.16 -11.38
CA GLU A 386 -5.24 -0.72 -11.66
C GLU A 386 -6.67 -0.24 -11.35
N GLU A 387 -6.87 1.07 -11.18
CA GLU A 387 -8.19 1.69 -10.96
C GLU A 387 -8.51 2.73 -12.03
N TYR A 388 -9.73 2.70 -12.58
CA TYR A 388 -10.20 3.60 -13.65
C TYR A 388 -11.68 3.86 -13.48
N ASN A 389 -12.07 5.14 -13.52
CA ASN A 389 -13.44 5.59 -13.24
C ASN A 389 -14.03 5.00 -11.92
N GLY A 390 -13.17 4.80 -10.92
CA GLY A 390 -13.50 4.29 -9.59
C GLY A 390 -13.75 2.77 -9.53
N VAL A 391 -13.32 2.02 -10.54
CA VAL A 391 -13.43 0.56 -10.60
C VAL A 391 -12.04 -0.04 -10.78
N SER A 392 -11.69 -1.04 -9.97
CA SER A 392 -10.43 -1.77 -10.11
C SER A 392 -10.52 -2.86 -11.18
N PHE A 393 -9.49 -2.99 -12.01
CA PHE A 393 -9.36 -4.01 -13.05
C PHE A 393 -7.95 -4.58 -13.06
N ARG A 394 -7.78 -5.71 -13.74
CA ARG A 394 -6.48 -6.36 -13.91
C ARG A 394 -5.89 -5.98 -15.27
N ILE A 395 -4.63 -5.56 -15.25
CA ILE A 395 -3.83 -5.34 -16.46
C ILE A 395 -2.62 -6.26 -16.45
N ASP A 396 -2.04 -6.46 -17.62
CA ASP A 396 -0.81 -7.20 -17.80
C ASP A 396 0.41 -6.36 -17.37
N ALA A 397 1.36 -7.01 -16.70
CA ALA A 397 2.66 -6.46 -16.35
C ALA A 397 3.77 -7.49 -16.58
N GLU A 398 4.94 -7.01 -16.97
CA GLU A 398 6.11 -7.84 -17.26
C GLU A 398 6.96 -8.09 -16.01
N PHE A 399 7.13 -9.36 -15.68
CA PHE A 399 8.01 -9.84 -14.62
C PHE A 399 9.22 -10.54 -15.21
N ARG A 400 10.39 -10.40 -14.58
CA ARG A 400 11.62 -11.09 -15.03
C ARG A 400 11.40 -12.59 -15.03
N ALA A 401 11.87 -13.26 -16.07
CA ALA A 401 11.96 -14.71 -16.15
C ALA A 401 13.42 -15.15 -16.09
N TYR A 402 13.66 -16.28 -15.45
CA TYR A 402 15.00 -16.85 -15.22
C TYR A 402 15.05 -18.32 -15.65
N ASN A 403 16.22 -18.79 -16.07
CA ASN A 403 16.40 -20.19 -16.49
C ASN A 403 16.24 -21.15 -15.29
N ASN A 404 16.52 -20.67 -14.09
CA ASN A 404 16.36 -21.38 -12.83
C ASN A 404 16.19 -20.39 -11.66
N VAL A 405 15.81 -20.91 -10.49
CA VAL A 405 15.61 -20.11 -9.28
C VAL A 405 16.90 -19.45 -8.74
N SER A 406 18.07 -20.03 -8.98
CA SER A 406 19.35 -19.50 -8.48
C SER A 406 19.70 -18.19 -9.19
N GLU A 407 19.36 -18.06 -10.47
CA GLU A 407 19.48 -16.80 -11.21
C GLU A 407 18.55 -15.71 -10.64
N SER A 408 17.31 -16.06 -10.26
CA SER A 408 16.40 -15.12 -9.58
C SER A 408 16.96 -14.64 -8.24
N TRP A 409 17.58 -15.54 -7.48
CA TRP A 409 18.20 -15.24 -6.20
C TRP A 409 19.43 -14.35 -6.35
N ALA A 410 20.30 -14.65 -7.32
CA ALA A 410 21.48 -13.84 -7.63
C ALA A 410 21.09 -12.42 -8.06
N ASP A 411 20.07 -12.28 -8.91
CA ASP A 411 19.57 -10.98 -9.37
C ASP A 411 18.93 -10.15 -8.24
N HIS A 412 18.21 -10.80 -7.32
CA HIS A 412 17.71 -10.13 -6.11
C HIS A 412 18.87 -9.62 -5.24
N ASN A 413 19.92 -10.42 -5.05
CA ASN A 413 21.09 -10.00 -4.26
C ASN A 413 21.85 -8.87 -4.96
N GLU A 414 22.05 -8.95 -6.28
CA GLU A 414 22.66 -7.87 -7.05
C GLU A 414 21.85 -6.56 -6.90
N LEU A 415 20.52 -6.63 -6.95
CA LEU A 415 19.65 -5.48 -6.75
C LEU A 415 19.92 -4.80 -5.39
N LEU A 416 19.97 -5.57 -4.31
CA LEU A 416 20.18 -5.05 -2.95
C LEU A 416 21.62 -4.57 -2.73
N LEU A 417 22.60 -5.21 -3.37
CA LEU A 417 24.01 -4.89 -3.19
C LEU A 417 24.49 -3.71 -4.07
N THR A 418 23.88 -3.48 -5.22
CA THR A 418 24.39 -2.51 -6.20
C THR A 418 23.59 -1.21 -6.27
N LYS A 419 22.27 -1.24 -6.05
CA LYS A 419 21.47 -0.02 -6.18
C LYS A 419 21.75 0.93 -5.00
N SER A 420 21.93 2.21 -5.33
CA SER A 420 22.27 3.26 -4.37
C SER A 420 21.27 3.36 -3.22
N ARG A 421 19.97 3.21 -3.51
CA ARG A 421 18.90 3.30 -2.51
C ARG A 421 19.00 2.27 -1.38
N TYR A 422 19.67 1.14 -1.61
CA TYR A 422 19.84 0.07 -0.60
C TYR A 422 21.12 0.19 0.22
N GLN A 423 21.80 1.35 0.17
CA GLN A 423 22.94 1.58 1.05
C GLN A 423 22.57 1.36 2.54
N PRO A 424 21.44 1.87 3.06
CA PRO A 424 21.08 1.65 4.47
C PRO A 424 20.82 0.18 4.80
N PHE A 425 20.46 -0.64 3.81
CA PHE A 425 20.33 -2.09 3.97
C PHE A 425 21.70 -2.76 4.06
N ARG A 426 22.65 -2.38 3.21
CA ARG A 426 24.01 -2.96 3.20
C ARG A 426 24.75 -2.77 4.52
N ASP A 427 24.51 -1.65 5.22
CA ASP A 427 25.12 -1.38 6.52
C ASP A 427 24.70 -2.38 7.61
N VAL A 428 23.56 -3.05 7.44
CA VAL A 428 22.97 -3.97 8.41
C VAL A 428 22.57 -5.32 7.81
N MET A 429 23.03 -5.63 6.59
CA MET A 429 22.53 -6.76 5.80
C MET A 429 22.79 -8.14 6.43
N PHE A 430 23.74 -8.20 7.37
CA PHE A 430 24.09 -9.38 8.16
C PHE A 430 23.13 -9.62 9.34
N ASP A 431 22.32 -8.63 9.72
CA ASP A 431 21.34 -8.73 10.79
C ASP A 431 19.93 -8.84 10.18
N SER A 432 19.27 -9.97 10.43
CA SER A 432 17.95 -10.26 9.85
C SER A 432 16.86 -9.28 10.27
N THR A 433 16.92 -8.75 11.49
CA THR A 433 15.90 -7.86 12.06
C THR A 433 16.11 -6.43 11.60
N GLN A 434 17.34 -5.92 11.73
CA GLN A 434 17.70 -4.59 11.24
C GLN A 434 17.60 -4.51 9.71
N GLY A 435 18.00 -5.57 9.01
CA GLY A 435 17.86 -5.73 7.56
C GLY A 435 16.40 -5.65 7.11
N ALA A 436 15.47 -6.33 7.81
CA ALA A 436 14.04 -6.26 7.50
C ALA A 436 13.49 -4.83 7.56
N TRP A 437 13.87 -4.04 8.57
CA TRP A 437 13.49 -2.63 8.66
C TRP A 437 14.19 -1.77 7.61
N ALA A 438 15.48 -2.01 7.36
CA ALA A 438 16.23 -1.29 6.33
C ALA A 438 15.63 -1.49 4.94
N LEU A 439 15.19 -2.69 4.59
CA LEU A 439 14.47 -2.96 3.33
C LEU A 439 13.23 -2.07 3.20
N ARG A 440 12.45 -1.92 4.28
CA ARG A 440 11.26 -1.06 4.26
C ARG A 440 11.60 0.42 4.12
N ARG A 441 12.65 0.90 4.81
CA ARG A 441 13.18 2.27 4.68
C ARG A 441 13.68 2.56 3.26
N CYS A 442 14.31 1.58 2.62
CA CYS A 442 14.79 1.67 1.24
C CYS A 442 13.66 1.57 0.18
N GLY A 443 12.40 1.39 0.60
CA GLY A 443 11.24 1.29 -0.29
C GLY A 443 11.17 -0.03 -1.06
N TYR A 444 11.61 -1.15 -0.44
CA TYR A 444 11.46 -2.48 -1.02
C TYR A 444 9.97 -2.86 -1.17
N ALA A 445 9.17 -2.60 -0.14
CA ALA A 445 7.73 -2.87 -0.11
C ALA A 445 6.93 -1.65 0.35
N THR A 446 5.70 -1.50 -0.17
CA THR A 446 4.75 -0.46 0.27
C THR A 446 3.97 -0.87 1.51
N ASP A 447 3.87 -2.17 1.80
CA ASP A 447 3.22 -2.71 3.00
C ASP A 447 3.87 -2.17 4.29
N SER A 448 3.08 -1.51 5.13
CA SER A 448 3.53 -0.94 6.41
C SER A 448 3.95 -2.00 7.43
N GLN A 449 3.49 -3.24 7.30
CA GLN A 449 3.80 -4.35 8.21
C GLN A 449 4.83 -5.31 7.62
N TYR A 450 5.46 -4.97 6.49
CA TYR A 450 6.41 -5.85 5.80
C TYR A 450 7.52 -6.37 6.71
N SER A 451 8.23 -5.47 7.40
CA SER A 451 9.35 -5.83 8.29
C SER A 451 8.89 -6.71 9.46
N VAL A 452 7.74 -6.39 10.07
CA VAL A 452 7.15 -7.19 11.16
C VAL A 452 6.77 -8.59 10.67
N LYS A 453 6.20 -8.72 9.46
CA LYS A 453 5.88 -10.03 8.86
C LYS A 453 7.13 -10.88 8.67
N LEU A 454 8.22 -10.30 8.16
CA LEU A 454 9.49 -11.00 8.00
C LEU A 454 10.07 -11.45 9.34
N ILE A 455 10.14 -10.56 10.33
CA ILE A 455 10.62 -10.87 11.68
C ILE A 455 9.79 -11.99 12.32
N ASN A 456 8.47 -11.96 12.15
CA ASN A 456 7.60 -13.03 12.64
C ASN A 456 7.88 -14.37 11.97
N ILE A 457 8.11 -14.41 10.65
CA ILE A 457 8.51 -15.64 9.95
C ILE A 457 9.87 -16.13 10.49
N ILE A 458 10.85 -15.24 10.62
CA ILE A 458 12.18 -15.57 11.14
C ILE A 458 12.09 -16.21 12.53
N ASN A 459 11.33 -15.62 13.44
CA ASN A 459 11.20 -16.11 14.81
C ASN A 459 10.39 -17.41 14.88
N LEU A 460 9.26 -17.49 14.17
CA LEU A 460 8.36 -18.65 14.20
C LEU A 460 9.07 -19.94 13.72
N TYR A 461 9.94 -19.82 12.73
CA TYR A 461 10.67 -20.94 12.15
C TYR A 461 12.12 -21.02 12.63
N ASN A 462 12.50 -20.22 13.63
CA ASN A 462 13.85 -20.16 14.17
C ASN A 462 14.94 -20.01 13.08
N LEU A 463 14.67 -19.18 12.06
CA LEU A 463 15.55 -19.05 10.90
C LEU A 463 16.88 -18.36 11.23
N LYS A 464 16.99 -17.70 12.40
CA LYS A 464 18.24 -17.06 12.85
C LYS A 464 19.41 -18.02 12.96
N SER A 465 19.16 -19.30 13.18
CA SER A 465 20.22 -20.33 13.18
C SER A 465 20.95 -20.44 11.84
N LEU A 466 20.33 -20.00 10.73
CA LEU A 466 20.98 -19.91 9.41
C LEU A 466 22.06 -18.81 9.36
N ASP A 467 21.94 -17.79 10.22
CA ASP A 467 22.88 -16.67 10.31
C ASP A 467 24.06 -16.96 11.24
N GLU A 468 23.92 -17.94 12.14
CA GLU A 468 25.00 -18.36 13.03
C GLU A 468 26.18 -18.97 12.24
N THR A 469 27.39 -18.70 12.70
CA THR A 469 28.62 -19.33 12.21
C THR A 469 29.16 -20.18 13.35
N THR A 470 29.31 -21.48 13.13
CA THR A 470 29.97 -22.34 14.11
C THR A 470 31.46 -22.03 14.06
N ILE A 471 32.03 -21.57 15.17
CA ILE A 471 33.47 -21.33 15.34
C ILE A 471 34.15 -22.63 15.78
#